data_AF-A0A8K0KAS6-F1
#
_entry.id   AF-A0A8K0KAS6-F1
#
_cell.length_a   1.000
_cell.length_b   1.000
_cell.length_c   1.000
_cell.angle_alpha   90.00
_cell.angle_beta   90.00
_cell.angle_gamma   90.00
#
_symmetry.space_group_name_H-M   'P 1'
#
loop_
_entity.id
_entity.type
_entity.pdbx_description
1 polymer ?
#
loop_
_entity_poly.entity_id
_entity_poly.type
_entity_poly.pdbx_seq_one_letter_code
_entity_poly.pdbx_strand_id
1 'polypeptide(L)'
;MERRLLLLNSVLLRQNPHNVHEWHKRVKLFEGKPHEIINTYTEAVQTVDPKLSVGKLHSLWAAFARFYEDNGQVEDARVVLEKATHVAYQKVDDLASIWCQWAEMEIRNENYEEAVKLMQRATAPPPRKVAYHDETETVQARLYKSLKVWSMYADLEESFGTFKSCKAVYDRIIDLKIATPQIIINYGLFLEEHKYYEEAFRAYEKGIALFKWPNVYDIWNTYLSKFLKRYGGSKLERARDLFEQCLESCPAKYAKALYLLYAKLEEEHGLARHAMAVYERATKAVLPEEQFEVCFLYESIPINPFQLSQPLCRQTHHPYTLRLIIRIVFAFVNLLA
;
A
#
# COMPACT_ATOMS: atom_id res chain seq x y z
N MET A 1 41.34 -21.63 -19.67
CA MET A 1 41.15 -20.81 -18.45
C MET A 1 39.96 -21.28 -17.60
N GLU A 2 38.89 -21.77 -18.21
CA GLU A 2 37.66 -22.29 -17.55
C GLU A 2 37.93 -23.34 -16.45
N ARG A 3 38.80 -24.33 -16.70
CA ARG A 3 39.11 -25.37 -15.70
C ARG A 3 39.73 -24.83 -14.40
N ARG A 4 40.50 -23.73 -14.47
CA ARG A 4 41.09 -23.08 -13.29
C ARG A 4 40.03 -22.34 -12.47
N LEU A 5 39.08 -21.70 -13.14
CA LEU A 5 37.96 -20.99 -12.51
C LEU A 5 37.01 -21.99 -11.82
N LEU A 6 36.74 -23.13 -12.45
CA LEU A 6 35.97 -24.24 -11.86
C LEU A 6 36.63 -24.81 -10.60
N LEU A 7 37.95 -25.01 -10.64
CA LEU A 7 38.71 -25.51 -9.48
C LEU A 7 38.71 -24.48 -8.34
N LEU A 8 38.93 -23.20 -8.64
CA LEU A 8 38.88 -22.14 -7.64
C LEU A 8 37.50 -22.06 -6.97
N ASN A 9 36.42 -22.09 -7.77
CA ASN A 9 35.06 -22.09 -7.24
C ASN A 9 34.76 -23.37 -6.43
N SER A 10 35.26 -24.54 -6.83
CA SER A 10 35.11 -25.77 -6.05
C SER A 10 35.81 -25.70 -4.68
N VAL A 11 36.95 -25.01 -4.59
CA VAL A 11 37.66 -24.79 -3.32
C VAL A 11 36.89 -23.81 -2.43
N LEU A 12 36.34 -22.74 -3.02
CA LEU A 12 35.51 -21.76 -2.29
C LEU A 12 34.22 -22.39 -1.74
N LEU A 13 33.58 -23.27 -2.52
CA LEU A 13 32.40 -24.02 -2.08
C LEU A 13 32.71 -25.08 -1.02
N ARG A 14 33.93 -25.65 -1.00
CA ARG A 14 34.37 -26.50 0.12
C ARG A 14 34.64 -25.71 1.39
N GLN A 15 35.12 -24.47 1.27
CA GLN A 15 35.37 -23.60 2.41
C GLN A 15 34.05 -23.07 3.00
N ASN A 16 33.10 -22.67 2.15
CA ASN A 16 31.80 -22.16 2.56
C ASN A 16 30.67 -22.76 1.70
N PRO A 17 30.21 -23.98 2.00
CA PRO A 17 29.15 -24.67 1.25
C PRO A 17 27.83 -23.89 1.20
N HIS A 18 27.58 -23.05 2.21
CA HIS A 18 26.32 -22.33 2.38
C HIS A 18 26.27 -20.97 1.66
N ASN A 19 27.29 -20.60 0.88
CA ASN A 19 27.31 -19.34 0.14
C ASN A 19 26.61 -19.47 -1.21
N VAL A 20 25.40 -18.91 -1.29
CA VAL A 20 24.54 -18.97 -2.49
C VAL A 20 25.16 -18.25 -3.69
N HIS A 21 25.97 -17.22 -3.47
CA HIS A 21 26.57 -16.44 -4.57
C HIS A 21 27.63 -17.24 -5.34
N GLU A 22 28.40 -18.07 -4.63
CA GLU A 22 29.41 -18.94 -5.26
C GLU A 22 28.76 -20.08 -6.06
N TRP A 23 27.59 -20.57 -5.64
CA TRP A 23 26.80 -21.51 -6.42
C TRP A 23 26.29 -20.90 -7.73
N HIS A 24 25.80 -19.65 -7.70
CA HIS A 24 25.42 -18.94 -8.93
C HIS A 24 26.60 -18.74 -9.89
N LYS A 25 27.78 -18.41 -9.36
CA LYS A 25 29.00 -18.32 -10.19
C LYS A 25 29.34 -19.67 -10.80
N ARG A 26 29.20 -20.76 -10.06
CA ARG A 26 29.43 -22.12 -10.57
C ARG A 26 28.53 -22.42 -11.77
N VAL A 27 27.25 -22.10 -11.66
CA VAL A 27 26.29 -22.31 -12.75
C VAL A 27 26.68 -21.53 -14.01
N LYS A 28 27.04 -20.25 -13.87
CA LYS A 28 27.53 -19.45 -15.00
C LYS A 28 28.79 -20.03 -15.66
N LEU A 29 29.66 -20.66 -14.88
CA LEU A 29 30.85 -21.33 -15.41
C LEU A 29 30.53 -22.62 -16.18
N PHE A 30 29.34 -23.21 -16.01
CA PHE A 30 28.87 -24.39 -16.74
C PHE A 30 27.91 -24.05 -17.90
N GLU A 31 27.81 -22.77 -18.29
CA GLU A 31 27.03 -22.34 -19.45
C GLU A 31 27.41 -23.16 -20.70
N GLY A 32 26.41 -23.80 -21.32
CA GLY A 32 26.58 -24.70 -22.47
C GLY A 32 26.46 -26.20 -22.19
N LYS A 33 26.37 -26.63 -20.92
CA LYS A 33 26.16 -28.05 -20.55
C LYS A 33 24.98 -28.25 -19.60
N PRO A 34 23.78 -28.57 -20.13
CA PRO A 34 22.56 -28.68 -19.33
C PRO A 34 22.63 -29.70 -18.19
N HIS A 35 23.20 -30.88 -18.42
CA HIS A 35 23.32 -31.92 -17.40
C HIS A 35 24.22 -31.53 -16.22
N GLU A 36 25.34 -30.84 -16.49
CA GLU A 36 26.25 -30.38 -15.45
C GLU A 36 25.61 -29.26 -14.63
N ILE A 37 24.83 -28.38 -15.26
CA ILE A 37 24.06 -27.34 -14.58
C ILE A 37 23.05 -27.96 -13.60
N ILE A 38 22.26 -28.95 -14.03
CA ILE A 38 21.28 -29.63 -13.17
C ILE A 38 21.96 -30.32 -11.98
N ASN A 39 23.07 -31.01 -12.21
CA ASN A 39 23.83 -31.64 -11.13
C ASN A 39 24.37 -30.61 -10.14
N THR A 40 24.86 -29.46 -10.63
CA THR A 40 25.31 -28.40 -9.72
C THR A 40 24.19 -27.76 -8.92
N TYR A 41 23.00 -27.56 -9.49
CA TYR A 41 21.84 -27.07 -8.75
C TYR A 41 21.31 -28.07 -7.74
N THR A 42 21.27 -29.37 -8.08
CA THR A 42 20.85 -30.42 -7.16
C THR A 42 21.84 -30.60 -6.01
N GLU A 43 23.15 -30.56 -6.27
CA GLU A 43 24.20 -30.48 -5.25
C GLU A 43 24.02 -29.23 -4.37
N ALA A 44 23.77 -28.07 -4.96
CA ALA A 44 23.58 -26.82 -4.23
C ALA A 44 22.37 -26.89 -3.29
N VAL A 45 21.24 -27.41 -3.76
CA VAL A 45 20.02 -27.56 -2.96
C VAL A 45 20.19 -28.54 -1.80
N GLN A 46 20.95 -29.63 -2.00
CA GLN A 46 21.21 -30.62 -0.95
C GLN A 46 22.22 -30.13 0.11
N THR A 47 23.15 -29.27 -0.28
CA THR A 47 24.25 -28.83 0.59
C THR A 47 23.96 -27.53 1.35
N VAL A 48 23.06 -26.69 0.85
CA VAL A 48 22.75 -25.40 1.49
C VAL A 48 21.68 -25.56 2.56
N ASP A 49 22.12 -25.59 3.82
CA ASP A 49 21.21 -25.52 4.97
C ASP A 49 20.52 -24.15 5.06
N PRO A 50 19.18 -24.09 5.12
CA PRO A 50 18.44 -22.83 5.20
C PRO A 50 18.75 -21.98 6.43
N LYS A 51 19.28 -22.57 7.51
CA LYS A 51 19.62 -21.87 8.76
C LYS A 51 21.02 -21.25 8.77
N LEU A 52 21.90 -21.68 7.88
CA LEU A 52 23.31 -21.24 7.82
C LEU A 52 23.63 -20.54 6.50
N SER A 53 22.65 -20.40 5.61
CA SER A 53 22.83 -19.82 4.28
C SER A 53 23.28 -18.36 4.35
N VAL A 54 24.46 -18.08 3.82
CA VAL A 54 24.95 -16.72 3.60
C VAL A 54 24.53 -16.32 2.19
N GLY A 55 23.38 -15.65 2.10
CA GLY A 55 22.79 -15.20 0.84
C GLY A 55 21.30 -15.52 0.74
N LYS A 56 20.71 -15.13 -0.39
CA LYS A 56 19.28 -15.32 -0.68
C LYS A 56 19.02 -16.72 -1.22
N LEU A 57 18.69 -17.69 -0.36
CA LEU A 57 18.40 -19.07 -0.78
C LEU A 57 17.31 -19.15 -1.84
N HIS A 58 16.29 -18.28 -1.76
CA HIS A 58 15.22 -18.19 -2.75
C HIS A 58 15.74 -17.93 -4.18
N SER A 59 16.86 -17.22 -4.34
CA SER A 59 17.43 -16.93 -5.66
C SER A 59 17.98 -18.18 -6.35
N LEU A 60 18.45 -19.17 -5.58
CA LEU A 60 18.96 -20.43 -6.13
C LEU A 60 17.82 -21.24 -6.75
N TRP A 61 16.74 -21.40 -5.99
CA TRP A 61 15.50 -22.04 -6.45
C TRP A 61 14.87 -21.31 -7.64
N ALA A 62 14.86 -19.97 -7.60
CA ALA A 62 14.41 -19.12 -8.70
C ALA A 62 15.17 -19.40 -10.00
N ALA A 63 16.50 -19.42 -9.93
CA ALA A 63 17.35 -19.64 -11.08
C ALA A 63 17.23 -21.07 -11.60
N PHE A 64 17.06 -22.04 -10.71
CA PHE A 64 16.84 -23.43 -11.09
C PHE A 64 15.51 -23.61 -11.83
N ALA A 65 14.43 -22.96 -11.36
CA ALA A 65 13.14 -22.98 -12.05
C ALA A 65 13.21 -22.30 -13.44
N ARG A 66 13.85 -21.13 -13.53
CA ARG A 66 14.07 -20.44 -14.82
C ARG A 66 14.88 -21.28 -15.81
N PHE A 67 15.87 -22.01 -15.34
CA PHE A 67 16.65 -22.90 -16.20
C PHE A 67 15.80 -24.02 -16.81
N TYR A 68 14.84 -24.58 -16.07
CA TYR A 68 13.89 -25.56 -16.64
C TYR A 68 12.89 -24.92 -17.59
N GLU A 69 12.46 -23.69 -17.29
CA GLU A 69 11.57 -22.91 -18.15
C GLU A 69 12.23 -22.58 -19.50
N ASP A 70 13.50 -22.15 -19.49
CA ASP A 70 14.29 -21.88 -20.71
C ASP A 70 14.44 -23.14 -21.59
N ASN A 71 14.44 -24.33 -20.97
CA ASN A 71 14.49 -25.62 -21.66
C ASN A 71 13.10 -26.15 -22.05
N GLY A 72 12.01 -25.42 -21.77
CA GLY A 72 10.63 -25.82 -22.06
C GLY A 72 10.06 -26.92 -21.16
N GLN A 73 10.75 -27.28 -20.07
CA GLN A 73 10.36 -28.34 -19.14
C GLN A 73 9.56 -27.77 -17.97
N VAL A 74 8.34 -27.30 -18.24
CA VAL A 74 7.48 -26.64 -17.24
C VAL A 74 7.07 -27.58 -16.10
N GLU A 75 6.83 -28.87 -16.38
CA GLU A 75 6.46 -29.84 -15.35
C GLU A 75 7.59 -30.07 -14.33
N ASP A 76 8.83 -30.18 -14.80
CA ASP A 76 9.98 -30.32 -13.91
C ASP A 76 10.22 -29.04 -13.09
N ALA A 77 9.97 -27.87 -13.69
CA ALA A 77 9.99 -26.59 -12.98
C ALA A 77 8.96 -26.54 -11.84
N ARG A 78 7.75 -27.06 -12.05
CA ARG A 78 6.71 -27.18 -10.98
C ARG A 78 7.17 -28.06 -9.84
N VAL A 79 7.75 -29.24 -10.13
CA VAL A 79 8.26 -30.16 -9.10
C VAL A 79 9.38 -29.50 -8.29
N VAL A 80 10.25 -28.73 -8.95
CA VAL A 80 11.32 -27.97 -8.29
C VAL A 80 10.74 -26.90 -7.37
N LEU A 81 9.76 -26.12 -7.84
CA LEU A 81 9.13 -25.07 -7.06
C LEU A 81 8.31 -25.66 -5.90
N GLU A 82 7.61 -26.77 -6.09
CA GLU A 82 6.90 -27.47 -5.02
C GLU A 82 7.88 -27.92 -3.93
N LYS A 83 9.01 -28.54 -4.31
CA LYS A 83 10.08 -28.88 -3.36
C LYS A 83 10.61 -27.64 -2.64
N ALA A 84 10.76 -26.51 -3.35
CA ALA A 84 11.19 -25.25 -2.75
C ALA A 84 10.19 -24.75 -1.69
N THR A 85 8.88 -24.89 -1.90
CA THR A 85 7.87 -24.47 -0.90
C THR A 85 7.96 -25.26 0.42
N HIS A 86 8.45 -26.50 0.36
CA HIS A 86 8.64 -27.36 1.54
C HIS A 86 9.89 -27.01 2.36
N VAL A 87 10.82 -26.23 1.82
CA VAL A 87 12.03 -25.82 2.52
C VAL A 87 11.71 -24.81 3.63
N ALA A 88 12.22 -25.07 4.84
CA ALA A 88 12.05 -24.18 5.98
C ALA A 88 13.04 -23.01 5.90
N TYR A 89 12.68 -21.95 5.16
CA TYR A 89 13.44 -20.70 5.12
C TYR A 89 13.50 -20.01 6.48
N GLN A 90 14.47 -19.13 6.69
CA GLN A 90 14.52 -18.27 7.88
C GLN A 90 13.51 -17.11 7.79
N LYS A 91 13.38 -16.49 6.61
CA LYS A 91 12.51 -15.34 6.39
C LYS A 91 11.25 -15.74 5.62
N VAL A 92 10.11 -15.21 6.06
CA VAL A 92 8.82 -15.38 5.37
C VAL A 92 8.86 -14.77 3.96
N ASP A 93 9.60 -13.67 3.79
CA ASP A 93 9.74 -12.99 2.50
C ASP A 93 10.45 -13.84 1.43
N ASP A 94 11.35 -14.73 1.85
CA ASP A 94 12.06 -15.64 0.94
C ASP A 94 11.10 -16.69 0.38
N LEU A 95 10.24 -17.25 1.25
CA LEU A 95 9.19 -18.18 0.83
C LEU A 95 8.15 -17.47 -0.05
N ALA A 96 7.69 -16.27 0.35
CA ALA A 96 6.76 -15.47 -0.43
C ALA A 96 7.27 -15.19 -1.85
N SER A 97 8.57 -14.93 -2.00
CA SER A 97 9.18 -14.68 -3.31
C SER A 97 9.18 -15.91 -4.22
N ILE A 98 9.27 -17.13 -3.66
CA ILE A 98 9.16 -18.38 -4.44
C ILE A 98 7.73 -18.58 -4.93
N TRP A 99 6.73 -18.34 -4.09
CA TRP A 99 5.32 -18.41 -4.50
C TRP A 99 5.01 -17.38 -5.59
N CYS A 100 5.51 -16.16 -5.48
CA CYS A 100 5.38 -15.16 -6.54
C CYS A 100 6.04 -15.64 -7.85
N GLN A 101 7.24 -16.20 -7.79
CA GLN A 101 7.92 -16.71 -8.98
C GLN A 101 7.19 -17.89 -9.62
N TRP A 102 6.59 -18.77 -8.81
CA TRP A 102 5.77 -19.85 -9.33
C TRP A 102 4.53 -19.30 -10.05
N ALA A 103 3.83 -18.34 -9.48
CA ALA A 103 2.73 -17.70 -10.20
C ALA A 103 3.18 -16.95 -11.46
N GLU A 104 4.30 -16.21 -11.43
CA GLU A 104 4.87 -15.56 -12.62
C GLU A 104 5.17 -16.58 -13.73
N MET A 105 5.70 -17.76 -13.38
CA MET A 105 5.93 -18.85 -14.32
C MET A 105 4.62 -19.37 -14.93
N GLU A 106 3.58 -19.60 -14.13
CA GLU A 106 2.28 -20.05 -14.65
C GLU A 106 1.61 -18.99 -15.54
N ILE A 107 1.76 -17.70 -15.20
CA ILE A 107 1.27 -16.58 -16.02
C ILE A 107 1.97 -16.52 -17.38
N ARG A 108 3.29 -16.75 -17.42
CA ARG A 108 4.06 -16.82 -18.67
C ARG A 108 3.66 -17.99 -19.56
N ASN A 109 3.24 -19.09 -18.95
CA ASN A 109 2.76 -20.28 -19.64
C ASN A 109 1.25 -20.27 -19.93
N GLU A 110 0.58 -19.12 -19.78
CA GLU A 110 -0.86 -18.91 -20.04
C GLU A 110 -1.81 -19.76 -19.17
N ASN A 111 -1.32 -20.39 -18.09
CA ASN A 111 -2.11 -21.23 -17.18
C ASN A 111 -2.70 -20.41 -16.02
N TYR A 112 -3.58 -19.46 -16.34
CA TYR A 112 -4.11 -18.51 -15.35
C TYR A 112 -4.96 -19.17 -14.25
N GLU A 113 -5.76 -20.20 -14.58
CA GLU A 113 -6.58 -20.90 -13.59
C GLU A 113 -5.75 -21.62 -12.53
N GLU A 114 -4.66 -22.26 -12.96
CA GLU A 114 -3.73 -22.93 -12.04
C GLU A 114 -2.96 -21.90 -11.20
N ALA A 115 -2.61 -20.75 -11.76
CA ALA A 115 -2.02 -19.65 -11.00
C ALA A 115 -2.96 -19.12 -9.89
N VAL A 116 -4.27 -19.00 -10.17
CA VAL A 116 -5.29 -18.64 -9.16
C VAL A 116 -5.34 -19.72 -8.06
N LYS A 117 -5.47 -20.99 -8.43
CA LYS A 117 -5.53 -22.12 -7.47
C LYS A 117 -4.26 -22.19 -6.61
N LEU A 118 -3.11 -21.94 -7.22
CA LEU A 118 -1.82 -21.89 -6.55
C LEU A 118 -1.80 -20.79 -5.49
N MET A 119 -2.24 -19.57 -5.84
CA MET A 119 -2.33 -18.47 -4.90
C MET A 119 -3.39 -18.71 -3.80
N GLN A 120 -4.50 -19.37 -4.12
CA GLN A 120 -5.46 -19.83 -3.11
C GLN A 120 -4.86 -20.86 -2.14
N ARG A 121 -4.03 -21.79 -2.64
CA ARG A 121 -3.28 -22.75 -1.80
C ARG A 121 -2.28 -22.03 -0.90
N ALA A 122 -1.59 -21.01 -1.42
CA ALA A 122 -0.62 -20.21 -0.67
C ALA A 122 -1.27 -19.37 0.44
N THR A 123 -2.49 -18.88 0.20
CA THR A 123 -3.25 -17.99 1.10
C THR A 123 -4.20 -18.74 2.03
N ALA A 124 -4.33 -20.06 1.89
CA ALA A 124 -5.20 -20.88 2.73
C ALA A 124 -4.77 -20.75 4.21
N PRO A 125 -5.68 -20.35 5.12
CA PRO A 125 -5.35 -20.22 6.52
C PRO A 125 -4.98 -21.60 7.08
N PRO A 126 -3.85 -21.74 7.77
CA PRO A 126 -3.52 -22.98 8.44
C PRO A 126 -4.59 -23.30 9.51
N PRO A 127 -4.83 -24.59 9.82
CA PRO A 127 -5.87 -25.01 10.76
C PRO A 127 -5.68 -24.47 12.19
N ARG A 128 -4.51 -23.91 12.51
CA ARG A 128 -4.18 -23.27 13.78
C ARG A 128 -3.96 -21.77 13.55
N LYS A 129 -4.60 -20.90 14.35
CA LYS A 129 -4.36 -19.44 14.31
C LYS A 129 -2.97 -19.16 14.88
N VAL A 130 -1.98 -18.94 14.02
CA VAL A 130 -0.59 -18.70 14.43
C VAL A 130 -0.31 -17.20 14.45
N ALA A 131 0.41 -16.69 15.46
CA ALA A 131 0.86 -15.30 15.52
C ALA A 131 2.00 -15.07 14.50
N TYR A 132 2.03 -13.91 13.83
CA TYR A 132 3.01 -13.63 12.76
C TYR A 132 4.46 -13.63 13.27
N HIS A 133 4.65 -13.34 14.55
CA HIS A 133 5.94 -13.11 15.20
C HIS A 133 6.44 -14.30 16.04
N ASP A 134 5.74 -15.43 16.08
CA ASP A 134 6.12 -16.54 16.96
C ASP A 134 7.21 -17.43 16.32
N GLU A 135 8.48 -17.17 16.62
CA GLU A 135 9.66 -17.76 15.94
C GLU A 135 9.77 -19.28 16.09
N THR A 136 8.90 -19.86 16.90
CA THR A 136 8.80 -21.30 17.17
C THR A 136 8.04 -22.07 16.09
N GLU A 137 7.27 -21.40 15.24
CA GLU A 137 6.38 -22.06 14.26
C GLU A 137 6.86 -21.88 12.81
N THR A 138 6.53 -22.84 11.94
CA THR A 138 7.13 -22.95 10.61
C THR A 138 6.79 -21.74 9.72
N VAL A 139 7.74 -21.32 8.89
CA VAL A 139 7.60 -20.18 7.97
C VAL A 139 6.40 -20.33 7.01
N GLN A 140 6.02 -21.56 6.70
CA GLN A 140 4.82 -21.89 5.92
C GLN A 140 3.52 -21.45 6.63
N ALA A 141 3.45 -21.59 7.95
CA ALA A 141 2.29 -21.15 8.73
C ALA A 141 2.20 -19.62 8.83
N ARG A 142 3.23 -18.86 8.41
CA ARG A 142 3.23 -17.38 8.40
C ARG A 142 3.00 -16.81 7.01
N LEU A 143 3.10 -17.63 5.96
CA LEU A 143 3.00 -17.19 4.57
C LEU A 143 1.65 -16.52 4.27
N TYR A 144 0.56 -17.03 4.85
CA TYR A 144 -0.78 -16.43 4.70
C TYR A 144 -0.86 -14.99 5.23
N LYS A 145 0.16 -14.51 5.94
CA LYS A 145 0.25 -13.12 6.40
C LYS A 145 1.17 -12.24 5.56
N SER A 146 1.83 -12.80 4.55
CA SER A 146 2.71 -12.01 3.69
C SER A 146 1.90 -11.16 2.72
N LEU A 147 2.06 -9.85 2.83
CA LEU A 147 1.43 -8.87 1.94
C LEU A 147 1.78 -9.12 0.46
N LYS A 148 3.00 -9.55 0.17
CA LYS A 148 3.49 -9.74 -1.21
C LYS A 148 2.74 -10.83 -1.96
N VAL A 149 2.35 -11.90 -1.26
CA VAL A 149 1.56 -12.99 -1.85
C VAL A 149 0.13 -12.50 -2.10
N TRP A 150 -0.45 -11.76 -1.14
CA TRP A 150 -1.79 -11.19 -1.28
C TRP A 150 -1.88 -10.11 -2.35
N SER A 151 -0.84 -9.27 -2.53
CA SER A 151 -0.83 -8.27 -3.59
C SER A 151 -0.82 -8.94 -4.96
N MET A 152 0.08 -9.94 -5.15
CA MET A 152 0.11 -10.71 -6.40
C MET A 152 -1.22 -11.45 -6.65
N TYR A 153 -1.84 -11.98 -5.59
CA TYR A 153 -3.13 -12.65 -5.71
C TYR A 153 -4.26 -11.68 -6.09
N ALA A 154 -4.27 -10.47 -5.52
CA ALA A 154 -5.22 -9.42 -5.88
C ALA A 154 -5.02 -8.97 -7.34
N ASP A 155 -3.79 -8.73 -7.78
CA ASP A 155 -3.48 -8.30 -9.16
C ASP A 155 -3.92 -9.37 -10.19
N LEU A 156 -3.76 -10.65 -9.84
CA LEU A 156 -4.18 -11.78 -10.67
C LEU A 156 -5.72 -11.93 -10.72
N GLU A 157 -6.41 -11.71 -9.61
CA GLU A 157 -7.88 -11.73 -9.56
C GLU A 157 -8.51 -10.48 -10.18
N GLU A 158 -7.82 -9.34 -10.20
CA GLU A 158 -8.28 -8.13 -10.91
C GLU A 158 -8.21 -8.32 -12.43
N SER A 159 -7.19 -9.04 -12.92
CA SER A 159 -6.99 -9.29 -14.36
C SER A 159 -7.84 -10.45 -14.90
N PHE A 160 -7.96 -11.55 -14.16
CA PHE A 160 -8.62 -12.78 -14.65
C PHE A 160 -9.83 -13.22 -13.81
N GLY A 161 -10.04 -12.61 -12.65
CA GLY A 161 -11.01 -13.08 -11.67
C GLY A 161 -12.43 -12.59 -11.96
N THR A 162 -13.36 -13.21 -11.22
CA THR A 162 -14.75 -12.74 -11.18
C THR A 162 -14.89 -11.62 -10.16
N PHE A 163 -15.86 -10.71 -10.34
CA PHE A 163 -16.13 -9.66 -9.36
C PHE A 163 -16.30 -10.18 -7.92
N LYS A 164 -16.96 -11.35 -7.76
CA LYS A 164 -17.19 -11.96 -6.45
C LYS A 164 -15.93 -12.54 -5.83
N SER A 165 -15.07 -13.18 -6.63
CA SER A 165 -13.80 -13.74 -6.14
C SER A 165 -12.86 -12.62 -5.73
N CYS A 166 -12.65 -11.63 -6.61
CA CYS A 166 -11.82 -10.46 -6.33
C CYS A 166 -12.27 -9.71 -5.05
N LYS A 167 -13.58 -9.48 -4.90
CA LYS A 167 -14.14 -8.92 -3.65
C LYS A 167 -13.79 -9.74 -2.41
N ALA A 168 -13.96 -11.07 -2.48
CA ALA A 168 -13.65 -11.95 -1.36
C ALA A 168 -12.15 -11.94 -1.00
N VAL A 169 -11.26 -11.75 -1.99
CA VAL A 169 -9.82 -11.59 -1.76
C VAL A 169 -9.54 -10.32 -0.98
N TYR A 170 -10.06 -9.17 -1.41
CA TYR A 170 -9.87 -7.91 -0.70
C TYR A 170 -10.47 -7.91 0.71
N ASP A 171 -11.68 -8.47 0.89
CA ASP A 171 -12.29 -8.62 2.22
C ASP A 171 -11.39 -9.46 3.14
N ARG A 172 -10.79 -10.56 2.63
CA ARG A 172 -9.83 -11.37 3.41
C ARG A 172 -8.56 -10.60 3.78
N ILE A 173 -8.02 -9.78 2.87
CA ILE A 173 -6.83 -8.95 3.14
C ILE A 173 -7.12 -7.96 4.28
N ILE A 174 -8.31 -7.36 4.28
CA ILE A 174 -8.78 -6.43 5.32
C ILE A 174 -8.96 -7.17 6.65
N ASP A 175 -9.64 -8.32 6.64
CA ASP A 175 -9.88 -9.11 7.86
C ASP A 175 -8.59 -9.59 8.53
N LEU A 176 -7.57 -9.93 7.73
CA LEU A 176 -6.25 -10.33 8.23
C LEU A 176 -5.41 -9.15 8.74
N LYS A 177 -5.85 -7.90 8.51
CA LYS A 177 -5.17 -6.65 8.91
C LYS A 177 -3.77 -6.47 8.32
N ILE A 178 -3.54 -6.98 7.12
CA ILE A 178 -2.25 -6.87 6.40
C ILE A 178 -2.32 -5.79 5.31
N ALA A 179 -3.50 -5.25 5.03
CA ALA A 179 -3.71 -4.24 4.00
C ALA A 179 -2.75 -3.05 4.17
N THR A 180 -2.27 -2.51 3.06
CA THR A 180 -1.69 -1.16 3.02
C THR A 180 -2.78 -0.16 2.62
N PRO A 181 -2.62 1.14 2.95
CA PRO A 181 -3.54 2.18 2.49
C PRO A 181 -3.76 2.14 0.97
N GLN A 182 -2.71 1.86 0.21
CA GLN A 182 -2.77 1.73 -1.26
C GLN A 182 -3.72 0.62 -1.71
N ILE A 183 -3.69 -0.55 -1.06
CA ILE A 183 -4.57 -1.68 -1.44
C ILE A 183 -6.03 -1.33 -1.21
N ILE A 184 -6.34 -0.58 -0.15
CA ILE A 184 -7.71 -0.13 0.11
C ILE A 184 -8.17 0.90 -0.90
N ILE A 185 -7.28 1.81 -1.30
CA ILE A 185 -7.57 2.76 -2.38
C ILE A 185 -7.84 2.01 -3.68
N ASN A 186 -7.00 1.03 -4.04
CA ASN A 186 -7.19 0.19 -5.23
C ASN A 186 -8.52 -0.58 -5.16
N TYR A 187 -8.85 -1.18 -4.02
CA TYR A 187 -10.12 -1.89 -3.83
C TYR A 187 -11.33 -0.98 -3.98
N GLY A 188 -11.27 0.25 -3.44
CA GLY A 188 -12.31 1.24 -3.62
C GLY A 188 -12.46 1.68 -5.08
N LEU A 189 -11.36 1.88 -5.80
CA LEU A 189 -11.37 2.18 -7.24
C LEU A 189 -11.99 1.03 -8.05
N PHE A 190 -11.61 -0.21 -7.79
CA PHE A 190 -12.19 -1.39 -8.41
C PHE A 190 -13.72 -1.46 -8.23
N LEU A 191 -14.21 -1.22 -7.01
CA LEU A 191 -15.65 -1.20 -6.73
C LEU A 191 -16.37 -0.04 -7.43
N GLU A 192 -15.71 1.10 -7.60
CA GLU A 192 -16.24 2.24 -8.34
C GLU A 192 -16.38 1.95 -9.84
N GLU A 193 -15.39 1.29 -10.45
CA GLU A 193 -15.44 0.89 -11.86
C GLU A 193 -16.64 -0.04 -12.12
N HIS A 194 -16.93 -0.93 -11.18
CA HIS A 194 -18.09 -1.81 -11.23
C HIS A 194 -19.41 -1.16 -10.75
N LYS A 195 -19.40 0.14 -10.41
CA LYS A 195 -20.56 0.95 -9.96
C LYS A 195 -21.18 0.52 -8.61
N TYR A 196 -20.44 -0.21 -7.76
CA TYR A 196 -20.88 -0.60 -6.41
C TYR A 196 -20.42 0.41 -5.35
N TYR A 197 -20.97 1.63 -5.40
CA TYR A 197 -20.53 2.74 -4.56
C TYR A 197 -20.76 2.54 -3.05
N GLU A 198 -21.88 1.94 -2.65
CA GLU A 198 -22.14 1.71 -1.22
C GLU A 198 -21.15 0.73 -0.59
N GLU A 199 -20.74 -0.28 -1.36
CA GLU A 199 -19.73 -1.23 -0.92
C GLU A 199 -18.34 -0.60 -0.90
N ALA A 200 -18.01 0.25 -1.89
CA ALA A 200 -16.78 1.02 -1.89
C ALA A 200 -16.67 1.87 -0.61
N PHE A 201 -17.75 2.53 -0.20
CA PHE A 201 -17.73 3.31 1.04
C PHE A 201 -17.55 2.45 2.29
N ARG A 202 -18.20 1.27 2.36
CA ARG A 202 -17.97 0.34 3.47
C ARG A 202 -16.51 -0.15 3.49
N ALA A 203 -15.90 -0.36 2.34
CA ALA A 203 -14.50 -0.73 2.24
C ALA A 203 -13.57 0.35 2.80
N TYR A 204 -13.83 1.62 2.46
CA TYR A 204 -13.09 2.75 3.02
C TYR A 204 -13.29 2.90 4.53
N GLU A 205 -14.53 2.77 5.03
CA GLU A 205 -14.85 2.81 6.48
C GLU A 205 -14.12 1.68 7.24
N LYS A 206 -14.14 0.45 6.71
CA LYS A 206 -13.34 -0.67 7.24
C LYS A 206 -11.85 -0.35 7.23
N GLY A 207 -11.35 0.25 6.15
CA GLY A 207 -9.96 0.68 6.03
C GLY A 207 -9.57 1.68 7.11
N ILE A 208 -10.37 2.74 7.31
CA ILE A 208 -10.13 3.77 8.33
C ILE A 208 -10.08 3.17 9.74
N ALA A 209 -10.93 2.20 10.06
CA ALA A 209 -10.92 1.53 11.36
C ALA A 209 -9.62 0.73 11.64
N LEU A 210 -8.88 0.35 10.59
CA LEU A 210 -7.66 -0.47 10.71
C LEU A 210 -6.38 0.36 10.85
N PHE A 211 -6.26 1.49 10.14
CA PHE A 211 -5.04 2.29 10.19
C PHE A 211 -5.10 3.38 11.26
N LYS A 212 -3.92 3.75 11.74
CA LYS A 212 -3.72 4.94 12.58
C LYS A 212 -3.03 6.02 11.76
N TRP A 213 -3.19 7.27 12.19
CA TRP A 213 -2.44 8.40 11.64
C TRP A 213 -0.94 8.14 11.66
N PRO A 214 -0.16 8.58 10.65
CA PRO A 214 -0.51 9.48 9.53
C PRO A 214 -1.10 8.83 8.25
N ASN A 215 -0.96 7.52 8.07
CA ASN A 215 -1.31 6.82 6.81
C ASN A 215 -2.81 6.84 6.46
N VAL A 216 -3.65 7.16 7.44
CA VAL A 216 -5.11 7.31 7.30
C VAL A 216 -5.49 8.53 6.45
N TYR A 217 -4.60 9.53 6.36
CA TYR A 217 -4.86 10.78 5.63
C TYR A 217 -5.17 10.54 4.15
N ASP A 218 -4.38 9.71 3.47
CA ASP A 218 -4.57 9.44 2.03
C ASP A 218 -5.88 8.70 1.76
N ILE A 219 -6.28 7.81 2.68
CA ILE A 219 -7.56 7.09 2.62
C ILE A 219 -8.72 8.07 2.80
N TRP A 220 -8.65 8.99 3.76
CA TRP A 220 -9.70 10.00 3.96
C TRP A 220 -9.79 10.96 2.78
N ASN A 221 -8.66 11.46 2.27
CA ASN A 221 -8.66 12.40 1.16
C ASN A 221 -9.29 11.79 -0.10
N THR A 222 -8.93 10.55 -0.42
CA THR A 222 -9.54 9.80 -1.52
C THR A 222 -11.03 9.56 -1.26
N TYR A 223 -11.39 9.01 -0.09
CA TYR A 223 -12.79 8.73 0.27
C TYR A 223 -13.68 9.98 0.20
N LEU A 224 -13.26 11.09 0.82
CA LEU A 224 -14.02 12.35 0.83
C LEU A 224 -14.13 12.93 -0.58
N SER A 225 -13.03 13.00 -1.34
CA SER A 225 -13.07 13.49 -2.73
C SER A 225 -14.02 12.69 -3.61
N LYS A 226 -14.08 11.37 -3.43
CA LYS A 226 -14.99 10.48 -4.16
C LYS A 226 -16.44 10.64 -3.71
N PHE A 227 -16.66 10.76 -2.41
CA PHE A 227 -17.99 11.03 -1.84
C PHE A 227 -18.57 12.35 -2.37
N LEU A 228 -17.76 13.41 -2.37
CA LEU A 228 -18.12 14.74 -2.88
C LEU A 228 -18.52 14.72 -4.36
N LYS A 229 -17.68 14.12 -5.21
CA LYS A 229 -17.95 14.01 -6.66
C LYS A 229 -19.30 13.35 -6.97
N ARG A 230 -19.79 12.46 -6.10
CA ARG A 230 -21.02 11.71 -6.33
C ARG A 230 -22.24 12.30 -5.63
N TYR A 231 -22.11 12.71 -4.37
CA TYR A 231 -23.22 13.07 -3.49
C TYR A 231 -23.32 14.56 -3.17
N GLY A 232 -22.51 15.42 -3.79
CA GLY A 232 -22.40 16.86 -3.50
C GLY A 232 -23.72 17.56 -3.14
N GLY A 233 -24.84 17.26 -3.80
CA GLY A 233 -26.12 17.91 -3.51
C GLY A 233 -27.17 17.09 -2.72
N SER A 234 -27.03 15.78 -2.51
CA SER A 234 -28.16 14.94 -2.05
C SER A 234 -28.10 14.46 -0.60
N LYS A 235 -26.90 14.22 -0.05
CA LYS A 235 -26.72 13.67 1.31
C LYS A 235 -25.68 14.47 2.10
N LEU A 236 -25.93 15.77 2.26
CA LEU A 236 -25.02 16.69 2.96
C LEU A 236 -24.82 16.33 4.44
N GLU A 237 -25.86 15.92 5.15
CA GLU A 237 -25.75 15.54 6.56
C GLU A 237 -24.78 14.37 6.76
N ARG A 238 -24.87 13.35 5.91
CA ARG A 238 -23.90 12.23 5.93
C ARG A 238 -22.48 12.70 5.60
N ALA A 239 -22.32 13.65 4.67
CA ALA A 239 -21.01 14.22 4.38
C ALA A 239 -20.42 14.92 5.62
N ARG A 240 -21.24 15.71 6.32
CA ARG A 240 -20.86 16.42 7.54
C ARG A 240 -20.42 15.45 8.64
N ASP A 241 -21.20 14.39 8.87
CA ASP A 241 -20.86 13.38 9.87
C ASP A 241 -19.49 12.72 9.58
N LEU A 242 -19.21 12.44 8.30
CA LEU A 242 -17.92 11.89 7.87
C LEU A 242 -16.77 12.89 8.06
N PHE A 243 -16.99 14.17 7.75
CA PHE A 243 -16.00 15.21 8.01
C PHE A 243 -15.75 15.39 9.50
N GLU A 244 -16.78 15.42 10.34
CA GLU A 244 -16.62 15.50 11.81
C GLU A 244 -15.85 14.29 12.35
N GLN A 245 -16.16 13.06 11.89
CA GLN A 245 -15.41 11.86 12.27
C GLN A 245 -13.93 11.94 11.87
N CYS A 246 -13.64 12.47 10.68
CA CYS A 246 -12.27 12.67 10.21
C CYS A 246 -11.53 13.72 11.06
N LEU A 247 -12.21 14.83 11.39
CA LEU A 247 -11.66 15.95 12.14
C LEU A 247 -11.43 15.63 13.62
N GLU A 248 -12.29 14.82 14.26
CA GLU A 248 -12.09 14.33 15.64
C GLU A 248 -10.78 13.57 15.79
N SER A 249 -10.39 12.83 14.74
CA SER A 249 -9.18 12.01 14.76
C SER A 249 -7.95 12.74 14.23
N CYS A 250 -8.08 13.95 13.66
CA CYS A 250 -7.03 14.58 12.85
C CYS A 250 -5.94 15.29 13.67
N PRO A 251 -4.65 15.02 13.42
CA PRO A 251 -3.55 15.85 13.91
C PRO A 251 -3.43 17.15 13.10
N ALA A 252 -3.01 18.24 13.76
CA ALA A 252 -2.98 19.61 13.22
C ALA A 252 -2.20 19.78 11.90
N LYS A 253 -1.27 18.87 11.58
CA LYS A 253 -0.44 18.89 10.36
C LYS A 253 -1.22 18.62 9.06
N TYR A 254 -2.29 17.83 9.13
CA TYR A 254 -3.07 17.42 7.95
C TYR A 254 -4.47 18.04 7.93
N ALA A 255 -4.82 18.78 8.98
CA ALA A 255 -6.12 19.37 9.18
C ALA A 255 -6.47 20.39 8.09
N LYS A 256 -5.49 21.20 7.63
CA LYS A 256 -5.71 22.25 6.63
C LYS A 256 -6.41 21.77 5.37
N ALA A 257 -5.90 20.72 4.73
CA ALA A 257 -6.45 20.22 3.48
C ALA A 257 -7.89 19.69 3.65
N LEU A 258 -8.17 19.02 4.78
CA LEU A 258 -9.50 18.50 5.10
C LEU A 258 -10.50 19.62 5.37
N TYR A 259 -10.10 20.63 6.16
CA TYR A 259 -10.94 21.80 6.43
C TYR A 259 -11.24 22.61 5.15
N LEU A 260 -10.25 22.80 4.28
CA LEU A 260 -10.46 23.47 2.99
C LEU A 260 -11.43 22.69 2.10
N LEU A 261 -11.32 21.36 2.08
CA LEU A 261 -12.23 20.52 1.32
C LEU A 261 -13.66 20.58 1.88
N TYR A 262 -13.80 20.58 3.21
CA TYR A 262 -15.09 20.70 3.88
C TYR A 262 -15.74 22.06 3.64
N ALA A 263 -14.95 23.13 3.67
CA ALA A 263 -15.47 24.47 3.45
C ALA A 263 -15.93 24.69 2.00
N LYS A 264 -15.21 24.17 1.01
CA LYS A 264 -15.65 24.17 -0.40
C LYS A 264 -16.98 23.45 -0.60
N LEU A 265 -17.19 22.31 0.07
CA LEU A 265 -18.48 21.62 0.04
C LEU A 265 -19.61 22.52 0.58
N GLU A 266 -19.40 23.16 1.73
CA GLU A 266 -20.42 24.01 2.35
C GLU A 266 -20.68 25.30 1.57
N GLU A 267 -19.71 25.81 0.81
CA GLU A 267 -19.90 26.94 -0.11
C GLU A 267 -20.75 26.56 -1.33
N GLU A 268 -20.51 25.40 -1.94
CA GLU A 268 -21.20 24.98 -3.16
C GLU A 268 -22.63 24.47 -2.89
N HIS A 269 -22.84 23.82 -1.75
CA HIS A 269 -24.08 23.09 -1.46
C HIS A 269 -24.72 23.42 -0.12
N GLY A 270 -24.00 24.11 0.77
CA GLY A 270 -24.41 24.36 2.15
C GLY A 270 -25.00 25.73 2.41
N LEU A 271 -25.09 26.05 3.70
CA LEU A 271 -25.52 27.36 4.20
C LEU A 271 -24.28 28.18 4.53
N ALA A 272 -24.22 29.44 4.08
CA ALA A 272 -23.11 30.36 4.35
C ALA A 272 -22.69 30.43 5.82
N ARG A 273 -23.64 30.32 6.76
CA ARG A 273 -23.35 30.30 8.21
C ARG A 273 -22.54 29.07 8.65
N HIS A 274 -22.79 27.91 8.04
CA HIS A 274 -22.05 26.69 8.34
C HIS A 274 -20.65 26.78 7.76
N ALA A 275 -20.50 27.26 6.52
CA ALA A 275 -19.19 27.53 5.93
C ALA A 275 -18.34 28.45 6.84
N MET A 276 -18.91 29.54 7.35
CA MET A 276 -18.22 30.43 8.30
C MET A 276 -17.79 29.72 9.59
N ALA A 277 -18.66 28.89 10.18
CA ALA A 277 -18.32 28.14 11.39
C ALA A 277 -17.19 27.12 11.13
N VAL A 278 -17.16 26.50 9.94
CA VAL A 278 -16.09 25.58 9.53
C VAL A 278 -14.76 26.30 9.38
N TYR A 279 -14.75 27.48 8.73
CA TYR A 279 -13.55 28.31 8.64
C TYR A 279 -13.06 28.80 10.01
N GLU A 280 -13.98 29.20 10.90
CA GLU A 280 -13.61 29.61 12.26
C GLU A 280 -12.95 28.45 13.03
N ARG A 281 -13.48 27.23 12.90
CA ARG A 281 -12.86 26.03 13.48
C ARG A 281 -11.51 25.71 12.83
N ALA A 282 -11.40 25.86 11.51
CA ALA A 282 -10.15 25.65 10.79
C ALA A 282 -9.04 26.58 11.32
N THR A 283 -9.34 27.87 11.53
CA THR A 283 -8.35 28.82 12.09
C THR A 283 -7.86 28.46 13.50
N LYS A 284 -8.67 27.76 14.30
CA LYS A 284 -8.29 27.28 15.65
C LYS A 284 -7.51 25.96 15.62
N ALA A 285 -7.79 25.09 14.65
CA ALA A 285 -7.23 23.75 14.58
C ALA A 285 -5.92 23.64 13.77
N VAL A 286 -5.65 24.61 12.89
CA VAL A 286 -4.48 24.64 12.01
C VAL A 286 -3.24 25.18 12.73
N LEU A 287 -2.07 24.71 12.31
CA LEU A 287 -0.77 25.14 12.83
C LEU A 287 -0.57 26.66 12.66
N PRO A 288 0.10 27.35 13.61
CA PRO A 288 0.31 28.80 13.56
C PRO A 288 0.93 29.33 12.26
N GLU A 289 1.76 28.53 11.60
CA GLU A 289 2.41 28.88 10.32
C GLU A 289 1.41 28.94 9.15
N GLU A 290 0.37 28.12 9.17
CA GLU A 290 -0.62 28.01 8.10
C GLU A 290 -1.92 28.75 8.40
N GLN A 291 -2.10 29.23 9.64
CA GLN A 291 -3.26 30.05 10.05
C GLN A 291 -3.42 31.29 9.18
N PHE A 292 -2.30 31.90 8.76
CA PHE A 292 -2.33 33.12 7.94
C PHE A 292 -3.00 32.89 6.58
N GLU A 293 -2.72 31.75 5.93
CA GLU A 293 -3.33 31.41 4.64
C GLU A 293 -4.82 31.11 4.75
N VAL A 294 -5.24 30.44 5.83
CA VAL A 294 -6.65 30.14 6.08
C VAL A 294 -7.43 31.42 6.40
N CYS A 295 -6.85 32.35 7.17
CA CYS A 295 -7.45 33.66 7.43
C CYS A 295 -7.58 34.50 6.15
N PHE A 296 -6.56 34.48 5.28
CA PHE A 296 -6.62 35.18 3.99
C PHE A 296 -7.74 34.63 3.10
N LEU A 297 -7.89 33.30 3.06
CA LEU A 297 -8.98 32.67 2.31
C LEU A 297 -10.35 33.06 2.87
N TYR A 298 -10.49 33.11 4.20
CA TYR A 298 -11.71 33.52 4.89
C TYR A 298 -12.12 34.97 4.55
N GLU A 299 -11.15 35.89 4.48
CA GLU A 299 -11.39 37.29 4.10
C GLU A 299 -11.79 37.47 2.64
N SER A 300 -11.43 36.53 1.75
CA SER A 300 -11.75 36.58 0.32
C SER A 300 -13.19 36.18 -0.03
N ILE A 301 -13.94 35.59 0.91
CA ILE A 301 -15.29 35.05 0.65
C ILE A 301 -16.31 36.20 0.58
N PRO A 302 -17.02 36.37 -0.55
CA PRO A 302 -17.92 37.51 -0.77
C PRO A 302 -19.29 37.26 -0.12
N ILE A 303 -19.35 37.19 1.20
CA ILE A 303 -20.61 37.03 1.93
C ILE A 303 -20.74 38.13 2.99
N ASN A 304 -21.53 39.15 2.62
CA ASN A 304 -22.04 40.26 3.43
C ASN A 304 -21.03 41.00 4.35
N PRO A 305 -20.69 42.27 4.06
CA PRO A 305 -19.80 43.11 4.88
C PRO A 305 -20.22 43.29 6.36
N PHE A 306 -21.44 42.89 6.73
CA PHE A 306 -22.09 43.26 7.98
C PHE A 306 -21.96 42.25 9.13
N GLN A 307 -21.42 41.04 8.90
CA GLN A 307 -21.11 40.08 9.98
C GLN A 307 -19.61 39.96 10.30
N LEU A 308 -18.76 40.71 9.59
CA LEU A 308 -17.28 40.69 9.71
C LEU A 308 -16.72 41.26 11.03
N SER A 309 -17.55 41.56 12.02
CA SER A 309 -17.13 42.06 13.33
C SER A 309 -17.16 40.96 14.41
N GLN A 310 -16.39 39.89 14.22
CA GLN A 310 -15.96 39.06 15.37
C GLN A 310 -14.45 38.83 15.40
N PRO A 311 -13.86 38.76 16.62
CA PRO A 311 -12.51 39.22 16.93
C PRO A 311 -11.42 38.15 16.70
N LEU A 312 -11.59 37.22 15.76
CA LEU A 312 -10.67 36.09 15.63
C LEU A 312 -9.35 36.43 14.92
N CYS A 313 -9.37 37.20 13.82
CA CYS A 313 -8.13 37.69 13.19
C CYS A 313 -7.34 38.68 14.07
N ARG A 314 -7.90 39.19 15.18
CA ARG A 314 -7.14 40.07 16.08
C ARG A 314 -6.13 39.34 16.96
N GLN A 315 -6.23 38.02 17.13
CA GLN A 315 -5.32 37.26 18.00
C GLN A 315 -4.05 36.79 17.28
N THR A 316 -4.10 36.55 15.96
CA THR A 316 -2.92 36.15 15.16
C THR A 316 -2.11 37.34 14.66
N HIS A 317 -2.72 38.53 14.59
CA HIS A 317 -2.00 39.77 14.36
C HIS A 317 -1.43 40.32 15.66
N HIS A 318 -0.10 40.38 15.78
CA HIS A 318 0.52 41.34 16.67
C HIS A 318 -0.15 42.70 16.40
N PRO A 319 -0.74 43.39 17.41
CA PRO A 319 -1.71 44.48 17.23
C PRO A 319 -1.24 45.71 16.42
N TYR A 320 0.01 45.70 15.95
CA TYR A 320 0.65 46.76 15.18
C TYR A 320 0.47 46.62 13.66
N THR A 321 0.38 45.41 13.10
CA THR A 321 0.32 45.23 11.62
C THR A 321 -1.09 45.47 11.06
N LEU A 322 -2.13 45.01 11.74
CA LEU A 322 -3.52 45.23 11.33
C LEU A 322 -3.92 46.72 11.37
N ARG A 323 -3.40 47.48 12.36
CA ARG A 323 -3.60 48.93 12.45
C ARG A 323 -2.91 49.68 11.31
N LEU A 324 -1.77 49.18 10.82
CA LEU A 324 -1.03 49.79 9.72
C LEU A 324 -1.73 49.52 8.38
N ILE A 325 -2.18 48.29 8.15
CA ILE A 325 -2.87 47.90 6.91
C ILE A 325 -4.24 48.59 6.81
N ILE A 326 -5.02 48.63 7.88
CA ILE A 326 -6.31 49.34 7.89
C ILE A 326 -6.09 50.86 7.70
N ARG A 327 -5.02 51.45 8.27
CA ARG A 327 -4.67 52.86 8.02
C ARG A 327 -4.24 53.12 6.58
N ILE A 328 -3.49 52.22 5.96
CA ILE A 328 -3.04 52.37 4.57
C ILE A 328 -4.23 52.24 3.62
N VAL A 329 -5.15 51.30 3.86
CA VAL A 329 -6.35 51.13 3.04
C VAL A 329 -7.30 52.33 3.19
N PHE A 330 -7.54 52.82 4.41
CA PHE A 330 -8.34 54.04 4.61
C PHE A 330 -7.67 55.30 4.05
N ALA A 331 -6.33 55.39 4.10
CA ALA A 331 -5.60 56.50 3.51
C ALA A 331 -5.69 56.49 1.97
N PHE A 332 -5.66 55.32 1.33
CA PHE A 332 -5.82 55.20 -0.12
C PHE A 332 -7.24 55.54 -0.59
N VAL A 333 -8.26 55.15 0.17
CA VAL A 333 -9.67 55.47 -0.17
C VAL A 333 -9.96 56.97 -0.04
N ASN A 334 -9.37 57.65 0.95
CA ASN A 334 -9.53 59.10 1.13
C ASN A 334 -8.64 59.96 0.21
N LEU A 335 -7.70 59.37 -0.53
CA LEU A 335 -6.87 60.07 -1.54
C LEU A 335 -7.44 59.95 -2.97
N LEU A 336 -8.45 59.10 -3.16
CA LEU A 336 -9.12 58.86 -4.45
C LEU A 336 -10.55 59.44 -4.50
N ALA A 337 -10.99 60.12 -3.46
CA ALA A 337 -12.19 60.97 -3.41
C ALA A 337 -11.76 62.43 -3.24
#